data_AF-A0A1M4SRF3-F1
#
_entry.id   AF-A0A1M4SRF3-F1
#
_cell.length_a   1.000
_cell.length_b   1.000
_cell.length_c   1.000
_cell.angle_alpha   90.00
_cell.angle_beta   90.00
_cell.angle_gamma   90.00
#
_symmetry.space_group_name_H-M   'P 1'
#
loop_
_entity.id
_entity.type
_entity.pdbx_description
1 polymer ?
#
loop_
_entity_poly.entity_id
_entity_poly.type
_entity_poly.pdbx_seq_one_letter_code
_entity_poly.pdbx_strand_id
1 'polypeptide(L)'
;MKRTFVSASVIAVALLSLISLSSFNKRQDQKLNQHLSFRAGGNAPVTIHTSITGAYPDGTTFTGTVSIIGAISQTGTFVMQTEALGMALHCNLVLELPDGTLTIRMNCNMGTLNGRWKILSGTGAYENVKGEGSLVMPVPDEIMIGVVSGT
;
A
#
# COMPACT_ATOMS: atom_id res chain seq x y z
N MET A 1 -28.52 7.11 60.61
CA MET A 1 -28.10 6.23 59.50
C MET A 1 -28.76 6.71 58.21
N LYS A 2 -28.02 7.34 57.28
CA LYS A 2 -28.53 7.75 55.96
C LYS A 2 -28.01 6.75 54.91
N ARG A 3 -28.91 6.01 54.27
CA ARG A 3 -28.59 5.08 53.17
C ARG A 3 -28.71 5.82 51.85
N THR A 4 -27.59 6.00 51.17
CA THR A 4 -27.53 6.58 49.82
C THR A 4 -27.98 5.52 48.82
N PHE A 5 -29.15 5.71 48.22
CA PHE A 5 -29.59 4.90 47.08
C PHE A 5 -28.85 5.38 45.84
N VAL A 6 -27.83 4.63 45.42
CA VAL A 6 -27.24 4.79 44.09
C VAL A 6 -28.20 4.09 43.12
N SER A 7 -28.84 4.90 42.28
CA SER A 7 -29.79 4.47 41.24
C SER A 7 -29.13 3.49 40.26
N ALA A 8 -29.73 2.31 40.11
CA ALA A 8 -29.30 1.27 39.16
C ALA A 8 -29.26 1.76 37.70
N SER A 9 -29.95 2.86 37.38
CA SER A 9 -30.00 3.43 36.03
C SER A 9 -28.69 4.08 35.58
N VAL A 10 -27.86 4.57 36.51
CA VAL A 10 -26.58 5.23 36.17
C VAL A 10 -25.53 4.20 35.73
N ILE A 11 -25.60 2.98 36.29
CA ILE A 11 -24.66 1.89 35.96
C ILE A 11 -24.96 1.31 34.58
N ALA A 12 -26.24 1.21 34.19
CA ALA A 12 -26.64 0.67 32.89
C ALA A 12 -26.21 1.55 31.70
N VAL A 13 -26.25 2.88 31.84
CA VAL A 13 -25.84 3.82 30.78
C VAL A 13 -24.33 3.80 30.55
N ALA A 14 -23.52 3.62 31.62
CA ALA A 14 -22.07 3.51 31.51
C ALA A 14 -21.62 2.20 30.84
N LEU A 15 -22.33 1.10 31.05
CA LEU A 15 -22.04 -0.19 30.40
C LEU A 15 -22.37 -0.18 28.89
N LEU A 16 -23.48 0.45 28.50
CA LEU A 16 -23.88 0.55 27.09
C LEU A 16 -22.94 1.45 26.24
N SER A 17 -22.38 2.51 26.84
CA SER A 17 -21.40 3.37 26.16
C SER A 17 -20.04 2.69 25.98
N LEU A 18 -19.57 1.93 26.97
CA LEU A 18 -18.32 1.16 26.88
C LEU A 18 -18.37 0.03 25.82
N ILE A 19 -19.53 -0.62 25.67
CA ILE A 19 -19.74 -1.64 24.62
C ILE A 19 -19.77 -1.01 23.22
N SER A 20 -20.29 0.23 23.10
CA SER A 20 -20.34 0.94 21.81
C SER A 20 -18.97 1.42 21.34
N LEU A 21 -18.13 1.95 22.25
CA LEU A 21 -16.76 2.35 21.89
C LEU A 21 -15.87 1.17 21.51
N SER A 22 -15.95 0.05 22.23
CA SER A 22 -15.16 -1.16 21.92
C SER A 22 -15.56 -1.81 20.60
N SER A 23 -16.84 -1.74 20.22
CA SER A 23 -17.33 -2.26 18.94
C SER A 23 -16.96 -1.37 17.76
N PHE A 24 -16.88 -0.05 17.95
CA PHE A 24 -16.47 0.89 16.91
C PHE A 24 -14.99 0.76 16.57
N ASN A 25 -14.12 0.61 17.58
CA ASN A 25 -12.68 0.39 17.38
C ASN A 25 -12.40 -0.91 16.62
N LYS A 26 -13.03 -2.03 17.00
CA LYS A 26 -12.90 -3.30 16.28
C LYS A 26 -13.34 -3.21 14.81
N ARG A 27 -14.32 -2.36 14.51
CA ARG A 27 -14.81 -2.14 13.14
C ARG A 27 -13.85 -1.30 12.29
N GLN A 28 -13.17 -0.33 12.89
CA GLN A 28 -12.12 0.43 12.21
C GLN A 28 -10.89 -0.44 11.94
N ASP A 29 -10.46 -1.24 12.90
CA ASP A 29 -9.36 -2.19 12.72
C ASP A 29 -9.67 -3.23 11.63
N GLN A 30 -10.91 -3.75 11.56
CA GLN A 30 -11.28 -4.68 10.48
C GLN A 30 -11.29 -4.05 9.08
N LYS A 31 -11.59 -2.74 8.97
CA LYS A 31 -11.64 -2.06 7.67
C LYS A 31 -10.24 -1.75 7.15
N LEU A 32 -9.32 -1.35 8.03
CA LEU A 32 -7.92 -1.13 7.68
C LEU A 32 -7.19 -2.45 7.31
N ASN A 33 -7.57 -3.56 7.97
CA ASN A 33 -6.96 -4.87 7.75
C ASN A 33 -7.50 -5.66 6.55
N GLN A 34 -8.47 -5.15 5.78
CA GLN A 34 -9.00 -5.89 4.63
C GLN A 34 -8.10 -5.79 3.40
N HIS A 35 -7.30 -4.72 3.32
CA HIS A 35 -6.45 -4.44 2.16
C HIS A 35 -5.01 -4.94 2.30
N LEU A 36 -4.60 -5.32 3.51
CA LEU A 36 -3.28 -5.86 3.84
C LEU A 36 -3.44 -7.26 4.44
N SER A 37 -2.80 -8.25 3.85
CA SER A 37 -2.87 -9.64 4.30
C SER A 37 -1.46 -10.21 4.51
N PHE A 38 -0.79 -9.73 5.56
CA PHE A 38 0.49 -10.31 5.98
C PHE A 38 0.25 -11.46 6.96
N ARG A 39 0.96 -12.57 6.78
CA ARG A 39 1.17 -13.52 7.88
C ARG A 39 2.25 -12.93 8.78
N ALA A 40 2.10 -13.04 10.11
CA ALA A 40 3.11 -12.56 11.06
C ALA A 40 4.50 -13.13 10.69
N GLY A 41 5.45 -12.24 10.35
CA GLY A 41 6.81 -12.61 9.93
C GLY A 41 6.94 -13.30 8.57
N GLY A 42 5.89 -13.30 7.74
CA GLY A 42 5.87 -14.01 6.45
C GLY A 42 5.97 -13.09 5.23
N ASN A 43 6.83 -13.48 4.29
CA ASN A 43 6.78 -12.96 2.92
C ASN A 43 5.50 -13.45 2.25
N ALA A 44 4.71 -12.53 1.69
CA ALA A 44 3.47 -12.81 0.99
C ALA A 44 3.57 -12.30 -0.46
N PRO A 45 3.04 -13.04 -1.45
CA PRO A 45 3.15 -12.68 -2.85
C PRO A 45 2.37 -11.41 -3.16
N VAL A 46 2.92 -10.59 -4.05
CA VAL A 46 2.25 -9.40 -4.59
C VAL A 46 2.50 -9.29 -6.09
N THR A 47 1.49 -8.84 -6.81
CA THR A 47 1.58 -8.39 -8.20
C THR A 47 1.13 -6.94 -8.25
N ILE A 48 1.97 -6.06 -8.80
CA ILE A 48 1.65 -4.65 -9.04
C ILE A 48 1.64 -4.47 -10.56
N HIS A 49 0.49 -4.02 -11.07
CA HIS A 49 0.29 -3.68 -12.47
C HIS A 49 0.14 -2.16 -12.58
N THR A 50 1.02 -1.51 -13.31
CA THR A 50 0.93 -0.09 -13.64
C THR A 50 0.60 0.09 -15.11
N SER A 51 -0.24 1.08 -15.41
CA SER A 51 -0.56 1.45 -16.80
C SER A 51 -0.40 2.95 -16.96
N ILE A 52 0.50 3.36 -17.85
CA ILE A 52 0.80 4.78 -18.12
C ILE A 52 -0.37 5.40 -18.88
N THR A 53 -0.91 6.51 -18.35
CA THR A 53 -2.01 7.27 -18.97
C THR A 53 -1.64 8.71 -19.28
N GLY A 54 -0.49 9.19 -18.79
CA GLY A 54 -0.02 10.55 -19.03
C GLY A 54 1.49 10.69 -18.90
N ALA A 55 2.01 11.77 -19.46
CA ALA A 55 3.41 12.19 -19.34
C ALA A 55 3.48 13.71 -19.14
N TYR A 56 4.41 14.16 -18.31
CA TYR A 56 4.70 15.58 -18.14
C TYR A 56 5.52 16.12 -19.32
N PRO A 57 5.52 17.45 -19.55
CA PRO A 57 6.32 18.07 -20.62
C PRO A 57 7.84 17.91 -20.45
N ASP A 58 8.32 17.50 -19.27
CA ASP A 58 9.73 17.24 -19.00
C ASP A 58 10.27 15.98 -19.71
N GLY A 59 9.39 15.15 -20.27
CA GLY A 59 9.74 13.92 -20.96
C GLY A 59 10.33 12.82 -20.06
N THR A 60 10.31 13.01 -18.74
CA THR A 60 10.94 12.10 -17.75
C THR A 60 10.02 11.73 -16.61
N THR A 61 8.85 12.38 -16.50
CA THR A 61 7.84 12.07 -15.50
C THR A 61 6.58 11.52 -16.16
N PHE A 62 6.14 10.33 -15.75
CA PHE A 62 4.95 9.65 -16.22
C PHE A 62 3.91 9.51 -15.11
N THR A 63 2.64 9.48 -15.48
CA THR A 63 1.53 9.21 -14.57
C THR A 63 0.64 8.12 -15.11
N GLY A 64 -0.10 7.51 -14.20
CA GLY A 64 -0.97 6.41 -14.60
C GLY A 64 -1.80 5.87 -13.46
N THR A 65 -2.36 4.70 -13.74
CA THR A 65 -3.15 3.94 -12.77
C THR A 65 -2.36 2.73 -12.29
N VAL A 66 -2.64 2.30 -11.07
CA VAL A 66 -2.05 1.08 -10.48
C VAL A 66 -3.14 0.16 -9.96
N SER A 67 -2.95 -1.14 -10.18
CA SER A 67 -3.70 -2.22 -9.53
C SER A 67 -2.73 -3.17 -8.85
N ILE A 68 -2.95 -3.43 -7.56
CA ILE A 68 -2.14 -4.30 -6.73
C ILE A 68 -3.00 -5.47 -6.27
N ILE A 69 -2.49 -6.68 -6.40
CA ILE A 69 -3.17 -7.92 -6.04
C ILE A 69 -2.25 -8.81 -5.20
N GLY A 70 -2.83 -9.50 -4.22
CA GLY A 70 -2.13 -10.45 -3.34
C GLY A 70 -2.12 -9.94 -1.90
N ALA A 71 -0.92 -9.87 -1.32
CA ALA A 71 -0.70 -9.39 0.05
C ALA A 71 -1.22 -7.95 0.27
N ILE A 72 -1.20 -7.14 -0.78
CA ILE A 72 -1.83 -5.82 -0.85
C ILE A 72 -2.91 -5.93 -1.94
N SER A 73 -4.12 -5.45 -1.66
CA SER A 73 -5.23 -5.48 -2.62
C SER A 73 -5.88 -4.10 -2.74
N GLN A 74 -5.35 -3.28 -3.63
CA GLN A 74 -5.80 -1.89 -3.84
C GLN A 74 -5.61 -1.43 -5.28
N THR A 75 -6.31 -0.36 -5.62
CA THR A 75 -6.11 0.42 -6.85
C THR A 75 -5.80 1.86 -6.49
N GLY A 76 -5.06 2.55 -7.35
CA GLY A 76 -4.74 3.96 -7.16
C GLY A 76 -4.10 4.58 -8.38
N THR A 77 -3.31 5.63 -8.14
CA THR A 77 -2.54 6.34 -9.16
C THR A 77 -1.06 6.21 -8.87
N PHE A 78 -0.24 6.60 -9.85
CA PHE A 78 1.19 6.73 -9.62
C PHE A 78 1.78 7.95 -10.32
N VAL A 79 2.93 8.39 -9.79
CA VAL A 79 3.88 9.27 -10.46
C VAL A 79 5.21 8.54 -10.57
N MET A 80 5.78 8.49 -11.77
CA MET A 80 7.03 7.81 -12.06
C MET A 80 8.04 8.77 -12.65
N GLN A 81 9.16 8.97 -11.97
CA GLN A 81 10.30 9.71 -12.51
C GLN A 81 11.32 8.72 -13.07
N THR A 82 11.79 8.96 -14.29
CA THR A 82 12.71 8.08 -15.00
C THR A 82 14.05 8.76 -15.28
N GLU A 83 15.13 8.00 -15.14
CA GLU A 83 16.48 8.40 -15.48
C GLU A 83 17.11 7.32 -16.36
N ALA A 84 17.47 7.68 -17.59
CA ALA A 84 18.12 6.78 -18.54
C ALA A 84 19.64 6.95 -18.51
N LEU A 85 20.36 5.86 -18.28
CA LEU A 85 21.83 5.79 -18.31
C LEU A 85 22.26 4.69 -19.30
N GLY A 86 22.40 5.08 -20.57
CA GLY A 86 22.63 4.12 -21.65
C GLY A 86 21.42 3.20 -21.83
N MET A 87 21.62 1.89 -21.64
CA MET A 87 20.54 0.89 -21.70
C MET A 87 19.88 0.62 -20.34
N ALA A 88 20.37 1.24 -19.27
CA ALA A 88 19.75 1.17 -17.96
C ALA A 88 18.68 2.25 -17.82
N LEU A 89 17.52 1.87 -17.29
CA LEU A 89 16.45 2.79 -16.91
C LEU A 89 16.21 2.67 -15.41
N HIS A 90 16.43 3.76 -14.68
CA HIS A 90 16.18 3.86 -13.26
C HIS A 90 14.89 4.64 -13.05
N CYS A 91 13.91 4.03 -12.39
CA CYS A 91 12.65 4.71 -12.09
C CYS A 91 12.44 4.84 -10.58
N ASN A 92 11.92 5.98 -10.16
CA ASN A 92 11.33 6.18 -8.84
C ASN A 92 9.82 6.29 -9.03
N LEU A 93 9.11 5.23 -8.64
CA LEU A 93 7.67 5.10 -8.76
C LEU A 93 7.03 5.36 -7.40
N VAL A 94 6.20 6.40 -7.31
CA VAL A 94 5.39 6.69 -6.12
C VAL A 94 3.96 6.25 -6.41
N LEU A 95 3.49 5.27 -5.65
CA LEU A 95 2.10 4.81 -5.67
C LEU A 95 1.30 5.63 -4.67
N GLU A 96 0.17 6.17 -5.13
CA GLU A 96 -0.80 6.88 -4.32
C GLU A 96 -2.03 5.99 -4.14
N LEU A 97 -2.17 5.43 -2.95
CA LEU A 97 -3.22 4.49 -2.60
C LEU A 97 -4.13 5.09 -1.52
N PRO A 98 -5.39 4.66 -1.41
CA PRO A 98 -6.32 5.12 -0.38
C PRO A 98 -5.76 5.14 1.06
N ASP A 99 -4.94 4.14 1.42
CA ASP A 99 -4.44 3.96 2.80
C ASP A 99 -3.02 4.50 3.02
N GLY A 100 -2.43 5.17 2.03
CA GLY A 100 -1.09 5.75 2.10
C GLY A 100 -0.32 5.65 0.79
N THR A 101 0.98 5.91 0.86
CA THR A 101 1.88 5.87 -0.30
C THR A 101 2.92 4.77 -0.18
N LEU A 102 3.42 4.31 -1.33
CA LEU A 102 4.56 3.40 -1.45
C LEU A 102 5.54 3.99 -2.46
N THR A 103 6.81 4.12 -2.09
CA THR A 103 7.88 4.50 -3.02
C THR A 103 8.66 3.26 -3.44
N ILE A 104 8.76 3.03 -4.74
CA ILE A 104 9.40 1.86 -5.34
C ILE A 104 10.54 2.35 -6.23
N ARG A 105 11.73 1.76 -6.07
CA ARG A 105 12.81 1.87 -7.04
C ARG A 105 12.69 0.75 -8.06
N MET A 106 12.75 1.09 -9.33
CA MET A 106 12.86 0.13 -10.43
C MET A 106 14.19 0.33 -11.15
N ASN A 107 14.85 -0.77 -11.48
CA ASN A 107 16.07 -0.79 -12.27
C ASN A 107 15.85 -1.75 -13.43
N CYS A 108 15.72 -1.20 -14.63
CA CYS A 108 15.36 -1.93 -15.83
C CYS A 108 16.47 -1.89 -16.87
N ASN A 109 16.46 -2.86 -17.77
CA ASN A 109 17.28 -2.88 -18.96
C ASN A 109 16.38 -2.64 -20.18
N MET A 110 16.56 -1.53 -20.89
CA MET A 110 15.73 -1.15 -22.04
C MET A 110 15.91 -2.05 -23.27
N GLY A 111 16.97 -2.86 -23.33
CA GLY A 111 17.21 -3.80 -24.42
C GLY A 111 16.45 -5.12 -24.25
N THR A 112 16.17 -5.50 -23.01
CA THR A 112 15.47 -6.75 -22.67
C THR A 112 14.08 -6.53 -22.07
N LEU A 113 13.75 -5.29 -21.70
CA LEU A 113 12.51 -4.87 -21.05
C LEU A 113 12.23 -5.59 -19.73
N ASN A 114 13.28 -6.06 -19.07
CA ASN A 114 13.23 -6.71 -17.76
C ASN A 114 13.98 -5.89 -16.71
N GLY A 115 13.64 -6.09 -15.45
CA GLY A 115 14.24 -5.36 -14.35
C GLY A 115 13.97 -5.97 -12.98
N ARG A 116 14.31 -5.20 -11.96
CA ARG A 116 14.03 -5.49 -10.56
C ARG A 116 13.37 -4.28 -9.92
N TRP A 117 12.49 -4.53 -8.97
CA TRP A 117 11.86 -3.49 -8.18
C TRP A 117 12.09 -3.73 -6.69
N LYS A 118 12.07 -2.66 -5.90
CA LYS A 118 12.18 -2.71 -4.43
C LYS A 118 11.42 -1.54 -3.80
N ILE A 119 10.66 -1.83 -2.74
CA ILE A 119 10.03 -0.80 -1.90
C ILE A 119 11.13 -0.10 -1.10
N LEU A 120 11.21 1.22 -1.25
CA LEU A 120 12.11 2.08 -0.49
C LEU A 120 11.47 2.57 0.81
N SER A 121 10.19 2.91 0.75
CA SER A 121 9.45 3.45 1.89
C SER A 121 7.93 3.34 1.66
N GLY A 122 7.17 3.48 2.73
CA GLY A 122 5.74 3.69 2.67
C GLY A 122 5.26 4.68 3.73
N THR A 123 3.98 5.05 3.66
CA THR A 123 3.29 5.88 4.65
C THR A 123 1.94 5.26 5.01
N GLY A 124 1.33 5.72 6.10
CA GLY A 124 0.02 5.21 6.52
C GLY A 124 0.08 3.70 6.81
N ALA A 125 -0.82 2.94 6.20
CA ALA A 125 -0.86 1.48 6.37
C ALA A 125 0.40 0.77 5.82
N TYR A 126 1.24 1.47 5.05
CA TYR A 126 2.42 0.91 4.39
C TYR A 126 3.76 1.26 5.04
N GLU A 127 3.78 1.97 6.16
CA GLU A 127 5.00 2.52 6.78
C GLU A 127 6.10 1.47 7.01
N ASN A 128 5.71 0.23 7.37
CA ASN A 128 6.64 -0.86 7.62
C ASN A 128 6.65 -1.95 6.54
N VAL A 129 6.01 -1.70 5.40
CA VAL A 129 5.98 -2.66 4.31
C VAL A 129 7.31 -2.65 3.57
N LYS A 130 7.91 -3.82 3.46
CA LYS A 130 9.10 -4.08 2.66
C LYS A 130 8.72 -5.03 1.53
N GLY A 131 9.43 -4.96 0.41
CA GLY A 131 9.22 -5.90 -0.67
C GLY A 131 10.12 -5.63 -1.86
N GLU A 132 10.27 -6.66 -2.67
CA GLU A 132 11.07 -6.63 -3.88
C GLU A 132 10.70 -7.78 -4.80
N GLY A 133 11.16 -7.70 -6.05
CA GLY A 133 10.89 -8.75 -7.03
C GLY A 133 11.42 -8.45 -8.42
N SER A 134 10.85 -9.17 -9.38
CA SER A 134 11.11 -9.01 -10.82
C SER A 134 10.11 -8.04 -11.43
N LEU A 135 10.57 -7.35 -12.47
CA LEU A 135 9.79 -6.41 -13.26
C LEU A 135 9.91 -6.77 -14.74
N VAL A 136 8.81 -6.67 -15.47
CA VAL A 136 8.75 -6.71 -16.94
C VAL A 136 8.01 -5.46 -17.41
N MET A 137 8.47 -4.85 -18.50
CA MET A 137 7.89 -3.63 -19.07
C MET A 137 7.24 -3.91 -20.45
N PRO A 138 6.07 -4.57 -20.49
CA PRO A 138 5.27 -4.61 -21.71
C PRO A 138 4.62 -3.23 -21.96
N VAL A 139 5.36 -2.32 -22.60
CA VAL A 139 4.88 -0.95 -22.89
C VAL A 139 3.47 -0.97 -23.50
N PRO A 140 2.51 -0.19 -22.97
CA PRO A 140 2.64 0.91 -21.99
C PRO A 140 2.52 0.49 -20.51
N ASP A 141 2.44 -0.80 -20.24
CA ASP A 141 2.22 -1.35 -18.91
C ASP A 141 3.54 -1.81 -18.27
N GLU A 142 3.57 -1.87 -16.94
CA GLU A 142 4.63 -2.53 -16.20
C GLU A 142 4.05 -3.54 -15.22
N ILE A 143 4.67 -4.72 -15.20
CA ILE A 143 4.25 -5.84 -14.37
C ILE A 143 5.38 -6.13 -13.38
N MET A 144 5.13 -5.84 -12.11
CA MET A 144 6.01 -6.15 -10.99
C MET A 144 5.46 -7.36 -10.24
N ILE A 145 6.26 -8.42 -10.14
CA ILE A 145 5.93 -9.63 -9.39
C ILE A 145 6.97 -9.81 -8.30
N GLY A 146 6.55 -10.08 -7.08
CA GLY A 146 7.48 -10.35 -6.00
C GLY A 146 6.79 -10.69 -4.69
N VAL A 147 7.48 -10.38 -3.60
CA VAL A 147 6.98 -10.62 -2.25
C VAL A 147 7.09 -9.36 -1.41
N VAL A 148 6.16 -9.23 -0.48
CA VAL A 148 6.13 -8.17 0.52
C VAL A 148 5.97 -8.75 1.91
N SER A 149 6.44 -8.02 2.90
CA SER A 149 6.31 -8.37 4.32
C SER A 149 5.99 -7.09 5.10
N GLY A 150 5.05 -7.19 6.04
CA GLY A 150 4.87 -6.22 7.12
C GLY A 150 5.54 -6.71 8.41
N THR A 151 5.95 -5.79 9.26
CA THR A 151 6.39 -6.09 10.64
C THR A 151 5.22 -6.17 11.60
#